data_AF-A0A1H9GZA4-F1
#
_entry.id   AF-A0A1H9GZA4-F1
#
_cell.length_a   1.000
_cell.length_b   1.000
_cell.length_c   1.000
_cell.angle_alpha   90.00
_cell.angle_beta   90.00
_cell.angle_gamma   90.00
#
_symmetry.space_group_name_H-M   'P 1'
#
loop_
_entity.id
_entity.type
_entity.pdbx_description
1 polymer ?
#
loop_
_entity_poly.entity_id
_entity_poly.type
_entity_poly.pdbx_seq_one_letter_code
_entity_poly.pdbx_strand_id
1 'polypeptide(L)'
;MKIFNCPNCNVTVYFENSKCINCNYALGYNWYSDSFVIPQSFNSQSNNQLKFCKNFEHSVCNWLIPQSSQDLFCKACMLNRKVPNVADVDNYKKWQKLEIAKHRLIYQLIKLKLPIASKLTSDTGIAFDFLSANNKENKLTGHSDGVITILLSEADSVHREQLKAQMGECYRTLLGHFRHEIGHYYWLQLFDESNIIDFRNLFGDERQDYGVALDNYYKNGAPQNWNLNFISKYASAHSWEDWAETWAHYLHIMDTLETAHALGISFKCNPISSDVNARGFINPYLETDFKVIFDASIVLTSAGNSINRSMGLPDIYPFVIPSSVYEKLKFIHDVLQNRSYHLAN
;
A
#
# COMPACT_ATOMS: atom_id res chain seq x y z
N MET A 1 -8.23 -4.03 -1.80
CA MET A 1 -8.75 -2.96 -2.65
C MET A 1 -10.17 -3.32 -2.98
N LYS A 2 -11.11 -2.53 -2.50
CA LYS A 2 -12.52 -2.69 -2.83
C LYS A 2 -12.75 -2.62 -4.34
N ILE A 3 -13.74 -3.36 -4.82
CA ILE A 3 -14.26 -3.22 -6.18
C ILE A 3 -15.43 -2.24 -6.17
N PHE A 4 -15.47 -1.39 -7.19
CA PHE A 4 -16.47 -0.35 -7.31
C PHE A 4 -17.44 -0.64 -8.45
N ASN A 5 -18.55 0.08 -8.46
CA ASN A 5 -19.54 0.02 -9.52
C ASN A 5 -19.70 1.39 -10.16
N CYS A 6 -20.00 1.41 -11.46
CA CYS A 6 -20.42 2.61 -12.15
C CYS A 6 -21.73 3.14 -11.55
N PRO A 7 -21.82 4.42 -11.14
CA PRO A 7 -23.02 4.97 -10.53
C PRO A 7 -24.22 5.09 -11.50
N ASN A 8 -23.99 4.96 -12.82
CA ASN A 8 -25.04 5.03 -13.84
C ASN A 8 -25.58 3.66 -14.25
N CYS A 9 -24.72 2.67 -14.50
CA CYS A 9 -25.14 1.36 -15.03
C CYS A 9 -24.79 0.17 -14.13
N ASN A 10 -24.25 0.42 -12.92
CA ASN A 10 -23.90 -0.58 -11.90
C ASN A 10 -22.91 -1.68 -12.34
N VAL A 11 -22.27 -1.55 -13.49
CA VAL A 11 -21.21 -2.47 -13.94
C VAL A 11 -19.94 -2.22 -13.12
N THR A 12 -19.23 -3.29 -12.82
CA THR A 12 -17.93 -3.28 -12.14
C THR A 12 -16.95 -2.31 -12.81
N VAL A 13 -16.30 -1.49 -11.99
CA VAL A 13 -15.20 -0.61 -12.39
C VAL A 13 -14.04 -0.77 -11.40
N TYR A 14 -12.83 -0.72 -11.93
CA TYR A 14 -11.59 -0.85 -11.19
C TYR A 14 -11.08 0.52 -10.77
N PHE A 15 -10.23 0.51 -9.74
CA PHE A 15 -9.78 1.72 -9.05
C PHE A 15 -9.10 2.75 -9.97
N GLU A 16 -8.45 2.30 -11.04
CA GLU A 16 -7.77 3.17 -12.02
C GLU A 16 -8.68 3.64 -13.17
N ASN A 17 -9.93 3.18 -13.25
CA ASN A 17 -10.81 3.58 -14.34
C ASN A 17 -11.18 5.07 -14.23
N SER A 18 -11.11 5.79 -15.35
CA SER A 18 -11.60 7.16 -15.51
C SER A 18 -12.88 7.24 -16.34
N LYS A 19 -13.35 6.10 -16.86
CA LYS A 19 -14.51 5.99 -17.74
C LYS A 19 -15.14 4.60 -17.59
N CYS A 20 -16.47 4.52 -17.65
CA CYS A 20 -17.16 3.24 -17.70
C CYS A 20 -17.06 2.65 -19.12
N ILE A 21 -16.63 1.39 -19.24
CA ILE A 21 -16.54 0.71 -20.54
C ILE A 21 -17.92 0.38 -21.14
N ASN A 22 -18.96 0.28 -20.31
CA ASN A 22 -20.32 -0.06 -20.76
C ASN A 22 -21.12 1.19 -21.17
N CYS A 23 -21.26 2.17 -20.28
CA CYS A 23 -22.08 3.36 -20.54
C CYS A 23 -21.29 4.61 -20.99
N ASN A 24 -19.97 4.51 -21.11
CA ASN A 24 -19.08 5.59 -21.55
C ASN A 24 -19.02 6.86 -20.68
N TYR A 25 -19.73 6.93 -19.55
CA TYR A 25 -19.61 8.07 -18.64
C TYR A 25 -18.20 8.19 -18.07
N ALA A 26 -17.72 9.44 -17.95
CA ALA A 26 -16.53 9.77 -17.18
C ALA A 26 -16.77 9.48 -15.70
N LEU A 27 -15.78 8.87 -15.06
CA LEU A 27 -15.84 8.43 -13.67
C LEU A 27 -14.67 9.02 -12.91
N GLY A 28 -14.94 9.58 -11.73
CA GLY A 28 -13.90 9.97 -10.80
C GLY A 28 -14.12 9.37 -9.42
N TYR A 29 -13.02 9.00 -8.77
CA TYR A 29 -13.05 8.46 -7.42
C TYR A 29 -13.20 9.60 -6.40
N ASN A 30 -14.25 9.53 -5.59
CA ASN A 30 -14.45 10.43 -4.45
C ASN A 30 -14.03 9.71 -3.17
N TRP A 31 -12.88 10.11 -2.62
CA TRP A 31 -12.34 9.52 -1.39
C TRP A 31 -13.23 9.75 -0.16
N TYR A 32 -14.08 10.79 -0.16
CA TYR A 32 -14.98 11.06 0.96
C TYR A 32 -16.14 10.07 1.02
N SER A 33 -16.75 9.75 -0.13
CA SER A 33 -17.86 8.79 -0.21
C SER A 33 -17.41 7.35 -0.49
N ASP A 34 -16.11 7.11 -0.63
CA ASP A 34 -15.51 5.82 -0.99
C ASP A 34 -16.21 5.15 -2.20
N SER A 35 -16.41 5.94 -3.26
CA SER A 35 -17.17 5.53 -4.45
C SER A 35 -16.73 6.28 -5.72
N PHE A 36 -17.07 5.71 -6.87
CA PHE A 36 -17.01 6.44 -8.14
C PHE A 36 -18.27 7.28 -8.33
N VAL A 37 -18.08 8.49 -8.84
CA VAL A 37 -19.16 9.41 -9.20
C VAL A 37 -18.92 9.97 -10.60
N ILE A 38 -20.01 10.43 -11.24
CA ILE A 38 -19.94 11.16 -12.51
C ILE A 38 -19.85 12.65 -12.17
N PRO A 39 -18.73 13.33 -12.46
CA PRO A 39 -18.59 14.75 -12.15
C PRO A 39 -19.57 15.60 -12.96
N GLN A 40 -20.07 16.69 -12.38
CA GLN A 40 -21.03 17.58 -13.04
C GLN A 40 -20.54 18.12 -14.39
N SER A 41 -19.23 18.33 -14.56
CA SER A 41 -18.62 18.75 -15.83
C SER A 41 -18.85 17.77 -16.99
N PHE A 42 -19.16 16.50 -16.70
CA PHE A 42 -19.43 15.46 -17.70
C PHE A 42 -20.88 14.98 -17.71
N ASN A 43 -21.70 15.44 -16.76
CA ASN A 43 -23.14 15.24 -16.76
C ASN A 43 -23.82 16.35 -15.94
N SER A 44 -24.49 17.28 -16.62
CA SER A 44 -25.18 18.41 -15.99
C SER A 44 -26.34 18.00 -15.08
N GLN A 45 -26.86 16.78 -15.21
CA GLN A 45 -27.87 16.21 -14.32
C GLN A 45 -27.29 15.75 -12.98
N SER A 46 -25.96 15.66 -12.88
CA SER A 46 -25.27 15.30 -11.66
C SER A 46 -25.22 16.50 -10.72
N ASN A 47 -25.86 16.37 -9.55
CA ASN A 47 -25.90 17.41 -8.53
C ASN A 47 -24.67 17.39 -7.58
N ASN A 48 -23.56 16.74 -7.98
CA ASN A 48 -22.33 16.77 -7.18
C ASN A 48 -21.43 17.96 -7.58
N GLN A 49 -21.07 18.80 -6.61
CA GLN A 49 -20.15 19.91 -6.82
C GLN A 49 -18.69 19.41 -6.79
N LEU A 50 -18.34 18.50 -7.68
CA LEU A 50 -17.04 17.85 -7.75
C LEU A 50 -16.37 18.07 -9.11
N LYS A 51 -15.05 18.28 -9.10
CA LYS A 51 -14.19 18.40 -10.29
C LYS A 51 -13.02 17.43 -10.19
N PHE A 52 -12.41 17.07 -11.32
CA PHE A 52 -11.19 16.26 -11.32
C PHE A 52 -10.02 17.02 -10.69
N CYS A 53 -9.15 16.26 -10.01
CA CYS A 53 -7.80 16.69 -9.67
C CYS A 53 -7.08 17.20 -10.92
N LYS A 54 -6.27 18.26 -10.81
CA LYS A 54 -5.48 18.80 -11.92
C LYS A 54 -4.60 17.75 -12.60
N ASN A 55 -4.06 16.80 -11.84
CA ASN A 55 -3.25 15.71 -12.38
C ASN A 55 -4.04 14.71 -13.27
N PHE A 56 -5.36 14.84 -13.37
CA PHE A 56 -6.17 14.13 -14.36
C PHE A 56 -5.78 14.49 -15.80
N GLU A 57 -5.36 15.74 -16.05
CA GLU A 57 -4.87 16.21 -17.36
C GLU A 57 -3.64 15.42 -17.83
N HIS A 58 -2.88 14.86 -16.88
CA HIS A 58 -1.71 14.02 -17.12
C HIS A 58 -2.03 12.52 -17.10
N SER A 59 -3.30 12.12 -17.01
CA SER A 59 -3.71 10.70 -16.94
C SER A 59 -3.00 9.92 -15.82
N VAL A 60 -2.58 10.57 -14.74
CA VAL A 60 -1.92 9.94 -13.58
C VAL A 60 -2.85 9.85 -12.35
N CYS A 61 -4.02 10.49 -12.42
CA CYS A 61 -4.99 10.57 -11.33
C CYS A 61 -6.41 10.53 -11.89
N ASN A 62 -7.33 9.86 -11.19
CA ASN A 62 -8.78 9.88 -11.48
C ASN A 62 -9.60 10.35 -10.26
N TRP A 63 -8.97 10.94 -9.25
CA TRP A 63 -9.65 11.38 -8.03
C TRP A 63 -10.31 12.74 -8.21
N LEU A 64 -11.35 12.96 -7.43
CA LEU A 64 -12.13 14.18 -7.42
C LEU A 64 -11.83 15.05 -6.20
N ILE A 65 -12.13 16.33 -6.36
CA ILE A 65 -12.08 17.35 -5.31
C ILE A 65 -13.34 18.22 -5.36
N PRO A 66 -13.74 18.84 -4.22
CA PRO A 66 -14.81 19.83 -4.22
C PRO A 66 -14.56 20.95 -5.22
N GLN A 67 -15.58 21.33 -5.98
CA GLN A 67 -15.49 22.42 -6.94
C GLN A 67 -15.16 23.75 -6.25
N SER A 68 -15.69 23.96 -5.04
CA SER A 68 -15.42 25.09 -4.16
C SER A 68 -14.02 25.09 -3.54
N SER A 69 -13.26 23.99 -3.63
CA SER A 69 -11.91 23.95 -3.09
C SER A 69 -10.97 24.86 -3.88
N GLN A 70 -10.17 25.63 -3.14
CA GLN A 70 -9.05 26.42 -3.67
C GLN A 70 -7.89 25.52 -4.11
N ASP A 71 -7.78 24.32 -3.54
CA ASP A 71 -6.78 23.35 -3.94
C ASP A 71 -7.08 22.81 -5.34
N LEU A 72 -6.01 22.60 -6.12
CA LEU A 72 -6.09 22.00 -7.45
C LEU A 72 -5.84 20.48 -7.43
N PHE A 73 -5.31 19.94 -6.33
CA PHE A 73 -4.86 18.56 -6.22
C PHE A 73 -5.70 17.78 -5.21
N CYS A 74 -5.96 16.50 -5.50
CA CYS A 74 -6.63 15.61 -4.57
C CYS A 74 -5.72 15.24 -3.38
N LYS A 75 -6.31 14.59 -2.37
CA LYS A 75 -5.64 14.14 -1.14
C LYS A 75 -4.38 13.30 -1.38
N ALA A 76 -4.30 12.56 -2.49
CA ALA A 76 -3.10 11.80 -2.85
C ALA A 76 -2.07 12.62 -3.66
N CYS A 77 -2.53 13.49 -4.56
CA CYS A 77 -1.66 14.29 -5.43
C CYS A 77 -1.02 15.47 -4.69
N MET A 78 -1.69 16.03 -3.68
CA MET A 78 -1.17 17.14 -2.87
C MET A 78 0.04 16.76 -1.99
N LEU A 79 0.33 15.47 -1.90
CA LEU A 79 1.50 14.93 -1.18
C LEU A 79 2.74 14.90 -2.07
N ASN A 80 2.62 15.16 -3.37
CA ASN A 80 3.78 15.25 -4.23
C ASN A 80 4.50 16.56 -4.01
N ARG A 81 5.78 16.48 -3.64
CA ARG A 81 6.67 17.63 -3.59
C ARG A 81 7.51 17.73 -4.86
N LYS A 82 7.94 16.60 -5.44
CA LYS A 82 8.64 16.54 -6.72
C LYS A 82 8.05 15.47 -7.63
N VAL A 83 7.80 15.84 -8.88
CA VAL A 83 7.37 14.95 -9.97
C VAL A 83 8.27 15.19 -11.20
N PRO A 84 8.44 14.22 -12.10
CA PRO A 84 9.25 14.43 -13.30
C PRO A 84 8.65 15.49 -14.23
N ASN A 85 9.51 16.02 -15.10
CA ASN A 85 9.06 16.88 -16.19
C ASN A 85 8.19 16.06 -17.17
N VAL A 86 6.98 16.53 -17.42
CA VAL A 86 6.00 15.90 -18.31
C VAL A 86 6.44 15.86 -19.78
N ALA A 87 7.40 16.71 -20.18
CA ALA A 87 7.98 16.68 -21.53
C ALA A 87 8.87 15.45 -21.78
N ASP A 88 9.35 14.78 -20.72
CA ASP A 88 10.09 13.53 -20.83
C ASP A 88 9.12 12.34 -20.88
N VAL A 89 8.85 11.86 -22.09
CA VAL A 89 7.84 10.83 -22.37
C VAL A 89 8.12 9.51 -21.63
N ASP A 90 9.40 9.15 -21.46
CA ASP A 90 9.77 7.90 -20.80
C ASP A 90 9.60 7.99 -19.29
N ASN A 91 10.04 9.10 -18.70
CA ASN A 91 9.82 9.36 -17.27
C ASN A 91 8.35 9.61 -16.94
N TYR A 92 7.58 10.13 -17.88
CA TYR A 92 6.14 10.32 -17.74
C TYR A 92 5.37 9.00 -17.57
N LYS A 93 5.66 7.97 -18.38
CA LYS A 93 5.05 6.64 -18.22
C LYS A 93 5.43 5.99 -16.88
N LYS A 94 6.67 6.20 -16.42
CA LYS A 94 7.14 5.72 -15.12
C LYS A 94 6.38 6.41 -13.98
N TRP A 95 6.16 7.72 -14.09
CA TRP A 95 5.36 8.49 -13.15
C TRP A 95 3.91 8.00 -13.06
N GLN A 96 3.25 7.69 -14.18
CA GLN A 96 1.90 7.10 -14.18
C GLN A 96 1.81 5.83 -13.33
N LYS A 97 2.79 4.92 -13.47
CA LYS A 97 2.84 3.68 -12.67
C LYS A 97 3.06 3.96 -11.18
N LEU A 98 3.93 4.91 -10.84
CA LEU A 98 4.16 5.33 -9.46
C LEU A 98 2.91 5.95 -8.84
N GLU A 99 2.21 6.80 -9.58
CA GLU A 99 0.96 7.40 -9.11
C GLU A 99 -0.11 6.34 -8.88
N ILE A 100 -0.30 5.37 -9.78
CA ILE A 100 -1.25 4.27 -9.55
C ILE A 100 -0.92 3.55 -8.23
N ALA A 101 0.34 3.17 -8.01
CA ALA A 101 0.77 2.50 -6.79
C ALA A 101 0.55 3.39 -5.55
N LYS A 102 0.95 4.67 -5.61
CA LYS A 102 0.75 5.62 -4.51
C LYS A 102 -0.73 5.82 -4.21
N HIS A 103 -1.61 5.97 -5.21
CA HIS A 103 -3.05 6.13 -4.97
C HIS A 103 -3.65 4.90 -4.27
N ARG A 104 -3.20 3.68 -4.59
CA ARG A 104 -3.60 2.46 -3.86
C ARG A 104 -3.13 2.48 -2.40
N LEU A 105 -1.90 2.96 -2.14
CA LEU A 105 -1.43 3.17 -0.79
C LEU A 105 -2.31 4.19 -0.05
N ILE A 106 -2.50 5.39 -0.62
CA ILE A 106 -3.26 6.46 0.04
C ILE A 106 -4.72 6.02 0.30
N TYR A 107 -5.33 5.29 -0.63
CA TYR A 107 -6.62 4.64 -0.40
C TYR A 107 -6.61 3.81 0.89
N GLN A 108 -5.65 2.90 1.01
CA GLN A 108 -5.55 2.01 2.16
C GLN A 108 -5.29 2.77 3.46
N LEU A 109 -4.45 3.81 3.45
CA LEU A 109 -4.22 4.67 4.62
C LEU A 109 -5.49 5.40 5.06
N ILE A 110 -6.33 5.84 4.11
CA ILE A 110 -7.65 6.42 4.41
C ILE A 110 -8.57 5.38 5.06
N LYS A 111 -8.60 4.13 4.56
CA LYS A 111 -9.40 3.05 5.14
C LYS A 111 -8.98 2.72 6.58
N LEU A 112 -7.68 2.79 6.86
CA LEU A 112 -7.11 2.63 8.20
C LEU A 112 -7.24 3.88 9.08
N LYS A 113 -7.86 4.95 8.58
CA LYS A 113 -8.03 6.24 9.29
C LYS A 113 -6.71 6.83 9.80
N LEU A 114 -5.60 6.57 9.10
CA LEU A 114 -4.30 7.09 9.48
C LEU A 114 -4.17 8.58 9.14
N PRO A 115 -3.35 9.35 9.88
CA PRO A 115 -3.12 10.76 9.57
C PRO A 115 -2.38 10.92 8.24
N ILE A 116 -2.97 11.70 7.34
CA ILE A 116 -2.42 12.01 6.02
C ILE A 116 -2.41 13.53 5.90
N ALA A 117 -1.34 14.16 6.38
CA ALA A 117 -1.10 15.59 6.26
C ALA A 117 0.04 15.83 5.28
N SER A 118 -0.09 16.83 4.40
CA SER A 118 1.00 17.17 3.47
C SER A 118 2.15 17.82 4.22
N LYS A 119 3.38 17.39 3.94
CA LYS A 119 4.59 18.05 4.46
C LYS A 119 4.74 19.49 3.95
N LEU A 120 4.04 19.85 2.88
CA LEU A 120 4.00 21.22 2.35
C LEU A 120 3.22 22.19 3.25
N THR A 121 2.42 21.65 4.18
CA THR A 121 1.55 22.43 5.08
C THR A 121 1.79 22.10 6.56
N SER A 122 2.59 21.08 6.87
CA SER A 122 2.88 20.62 8.23
C SER A 122 4.28 20.03 8.29
N ASP A 123 5.11 20.46 9.23
CA ASP A 123 6.49 19.95 9.35
C ASP A 123 6.55 18.45 9.61
N THR A 124 5.55 17.89 10.29
CA THR A 124 5.42 16.46 10.58
C THR A 124 4.65 15.67 9.53
N GLY A 125 4.30 16.30 8.39
CA GLY A 125 3.54 15.66 7.32
C GLY A 125 4.36 14.74 6.43
N ILE A 126 3.69 14.17 5.42
CA ILE A 126 4.29 13.33 4.38
C ILE A 126 4.46 14.05 3.05
N ALA A 127 5.54 13.75 2.36
CA ALA A 127 5.76 14.16 0.97
C ALA A 127 6.34 13.02 0.14
N PHE A 128 6.06 13.03 -1.16
CA PHE A 128 6.63 12.12 -2.14
C PHE A 128 7.50 12.89 -3.15
N ASP A 129 8.72 12.39 -3.33
CA ASP A 129 9.66 12.84 -4.36
C ASP A 129 9.85 11.73 -5.40
N PHE A 130 9.43 11.97 -6.64
CA PHE A 130 9.68 11.08 -7.76
C PHE A 130 10.81 11.62 -8.62
N LEU A 131 11.97 10.97 -8.53
CA LEU A 131 13.22 11.51 -9.06
C LEU A 131 13.78 10.63 -10.18
N SER A 132 14.47 11.24 -11.13
CA SER A 132 15.26 10.49 -12.11
C SER A 132 16.50 9.88 -11.45
N ALA A 133 17.07 8.84 -12.06
CA ALA A 133 18.28 8.20 -11.53
C ALA A 133 19.50 9.16 -11.51
N ASN A 134 19.54 10.12 -12.43
CA ASN A 134 20.58 11.15 -12.51
C ASN A 134 20.18 12.46 -11.79
N ASN A 135 19.38 12.36 -10.73
CA ASN A 135 18.94 13.54 -9.99
C ASN A 135 20.13 14.29 -9.38
N LYS A 136 20.06 15.61 -9.38
CA LYS A 136 21.16 16.50 -8.92
C LYS A 136 21.55 16.31 -7.45
N GLU A 137 20.66 15.71 -6.66
CA GLU A 137 20.85 15.50 -5.22
C GLU A 137 21.51 14.15 -4.92
N ASN A 138 21.80 13.31 -5.93
CA ASN A 138 22.29 11.93 -5.78
C ASN A 138 21.47 11.11 -4.77
N LYS A 139 20.18 11.41 -4.66
CA LYS A 139 19.26 10.69 -3.78
C LYS A 139 18.93 9.33 -4.35
N LEU A 140 18.84 8.35 -3.47
CA LEU A 140 18.36 7.00 -3.75
C LEU A 140 16.90 6.86 -3.30
N THR A 141 16.28 5.74 -3.67
CA THR A 141 14.99 5.33 -3.10
C THR A 141 15.15 5.14 -1.59
N GLY A 142 14.19 5.64 -0.81
CA GLY A 142 14.21 5.55 0.64
C GLY A 142 13.28 6.58 1.28
N HIS A 143 13.41 6.75 2.59
CA HIS A 143 12.67 7.75 3.36
C HIS A 143 13.63 8.65 4.15
N SER A 144 13.18 9.87 4.45
CA SER A 144 13.89 10.79 5.34
C SER A 144 12.92 11.85 5.85
N ASP A 145 12.71 11.92 7.17
CA ASP A 145 11.88 12.94 7.82
C ASP A 145 10.51 13.15 7.13
N GLY A 146 9.73 12.08 6.95
CA GLY A 146 8.43 12.13 6.28
C GLY A 146 8.46 12.36 4.76
N VAL A 147 9.64 12.47 4.15
CA VAL A 147 9.80 12.48 2.69
C VAL A 147 10.10 11.07 2.20
N ILE A 148 9.22 10.51 1.39
CA ILE A 148 9.44 9.26 0.67
C ILE A 148 9.96 9.58 -0.72
N THR A 149 11.17 9.13 -1.00
CA THR A 149 11.81 9.29 -2.31
C THR A 149 11.74 7.97 -3.06
N ILE A 150 11.17 7.97 -4.26
CA ILE A 150 11.18 6.79 -5.15
C ILE A 150 11.82 7.19 -6.48
N LEU A 151 12.86 6.47 -6.87
CA LEU A 151 13.45 6.66 -8.20
C LEU A 151 12.52 6.15 -9.28
N LEU A 152 12.42 6.89 -10.40
CA LEU A 152 11.61 6.50 -11.56
C LEU A 152 12.09 5.19 -12.18
N SER A 153 13.36 4.82 -12.02
CA SER A 153 13.88 3.51 -12.43
C SER A 153 13.15 2.36 -11.75
N GLU A 154 12.62 2.53 -10.53
CA GLU A 154 11.80 1.52 -9.86
C GLU A 154 10.51 1.22 -10.63
N ALA A 155 10.02 2.11 -11.49
CA ALA A 155 8.84 1.85 -12.31
C ALA A 155 9.13 1.04 -13.58
N ASP A 156 10.40 0.79 -13.90
CA ASP A 156 10.82 -0.12 -14.96
C ASP A 156 10.78 -1.58 -14.48
N SER A 157 9.97 -2.41 -15.15
CA SER A 157 9.83 -3.82 -14.78
C SER A 157 11.09 -4.64 -15.03
N VAL A 158 11.86 -4.35 -16.08
CA VAL A 158 13.10 -5.08 -16.37
C VAL A 158 14.11 -4.79 -15.27
N HIS A 159 14.28 -3.51 -14.95
CA HIS A 159 15.15 -3.08 -13.87
C HIS A 159 14.75 -3.68 -12.51
N ARG A 160 13.45 -3.66 -12.17
CA ARG A 160 12.97 -4.28 -10.92
C ARG A 160 13.23 -5.78 -10.86
N GLU A 161 13.01 -6.52 -11.95
CA GLU A 161 13.25 -7.95 -11.97
C GLU A 161 14.75 -8.28 -11.85
N GLN A 162 15.63 -7.46 -12.45
CA GLN A 162 17.07 -7.57 -12.27
C GLN A 162 17.48 -7.31 -10.82
N LEU A 163 16.98 -6.22 -10.21
CA LEU A 163 17.26 -5.90 -8.81
C LEU A 163 16.73 -7.01 -7.88
N LYS A 164 15.51 -7.49 -8.12
CA LYS A 164 14.92 -8.60 -7.36
C LYS A 164 15.83 -9.84 -7.38
N ALA A 165 16.35 -10.20 -8.55
CA ALA A 165 17.28 -11.31 -8.69
C ALA A 165 18.64 -11.05 -8.01
N GLN A 166 19.21 -9.85 -8.18
CA GLN A 166 20.50 -9.46 -7.60
C GLN A 166 20.46 -9.44 -6.06
N MET A 167 19.34 -8.96 -5.50
CA MET A 167 19.13 -8.86 -4.06
C MET A 167 18.60 -10.16 -3.45
N GLY A 168 18.28 -11.17 -4.27
CA GLY A 168 17.68 -12.43 -3.82
C GLY A 168 16.31 -12.22 -3.15
N GLU A 169 15.57 -11.20 -3.59
CA GLU A 169 14.23 -10.87 -3.10
C GLU A 169 13.18 -11.78 -3.75
N CYS A 170 12.23 -12.29 -2.98
CA CYS A 170 11.13 -13.07 -3.53
C CYS A 170 10.02 -12.20 -4.13
N TYR A 171 9.97 -10.91 -3.76
CA TYR A 171 8.88 -10.01 -4.09
C TYR A 171 9.38 -8.56 -4.17
N ARG A 172 9.23 -7.92 -5.34
CA ARG A 172 9.58 -6.50 -5.54
C ARG A 172 8.52 -5.83 -6.40
N THR A 173 7.63 -5.05 -5.78
CA THR A 173 6.58 -4.29 -6.49
C THR A 173 6.60 -2.83 -6.08
N LEU A 174 6.13 -1.95 -6.97
CA LEU A 174 6.03 -0.51 -6.67
C LEU A 174 5.20 -0.25 -5.41
N LEU A 175 4.04 -0.90 -5.30
CA LEU A 175 3.17 -0.76 -4.14
C LEU A 175 3.82 -1.33 -2.87
N GLY A 176 4.56 -2.44 -2.99
CA GLY A 176 5.36 -2.98 -1.89
C GLY A 176 6.38 -1.96 -1.36
N HIS A 177 7.14 -1.32 -2.24
CA HIS A 177 8.08 -0.28 -1.82
C HIS A 177 7.39 0.91 -1.15
N PHE A 178 6.30 1.41 -1.74
CA PHE A 178 5.53 2.48 -1.09
C PHE A 178 5.07 2.10 0.32
N ARG A 179 4.63 0.85 0.51
CA ARG A 179 4.21 0.31 1.81
C ARG A 179 5.37 0.16 2.79
N HIS A 180 6.55 -0.23 2.32
CA HIS A 180 7.76 -0.29 3.11
C HIS A 180 8.17 1.12 3.57
N GLU A 181 8.37 2.05 2.63
CA GLU A 181 8.89 3.40 2.93
C GLU A 181 7.94 4.22 3.81
N ILE A 182 6.63 4.09 3.62
CA ILE A 182 5.65 4.75 4.50
C ILE A 182 5.60 4.11 5.89
N GLY A 183 6.00 2.84 6.03
CA GLY A 183 6.11 2.17 7.32
C GLY A 183 7.08 2.88 8.24
N HIS A 184 8.23 3.32 7.71
CA HIS A 184 9.21 4.12 8.44
C HIS A 184 8.64 5.47 8.89
N TYR A 185 7.86 6.16 8.04
CA TYR A 185 7.16 7.38 8.47
C TYR A 185 6.17 7.10 9.61
N TYR A 186 5.37 6.05 9.52
CA TYR A 186 4.40 5.76 10.56
C TYR A 186 5.03 5.28 11.86
N TRP A 187 6.23 4.70 11.83
CA TRP A 187 7.00 4.44 13.04
C TRP A 187 7.20 5.72 13.86
N LEU A 188 7.66 6.80 13.22
CA LEU A 188 7.84 8.12 13.84
C LEU A 188 6.54 8.72 14.38
N GLN A 189 5.39 8.33 13.82
CA GLN A 189 4.08 8.85 14.22
C GLN A 189 3.37 7.99 15.28
N LEU A 190 3.88 6.78 15.54
CA LEU A 190 3.22 5.80 16.39
C LEU A 190 4.00 5.54 17.68
N PHE A 191 5.31 5.76 17.66
CA PHE A 191 6.17 5.48 18.81
C PHE A 191 6.78 6.75 19.39
N ASP A 192 6.74 6.82 20.71
CA ASP A 192 7.41 7.80 21.54
C ASP A 192 7.96 7.12 22.81
N GLU A 193 8.49 7.91 23.75
CA GLU A 193 9.07 7.36 25.00
C GLU A 193 8.07 6.52 25.83
N SER A 194 6.77 6.72 25.67
CA SER A 194 5.73 6.06 26.48
C SER A 194 5.45 4.62 26.04
N ASN A 195 5.68 4.27 24.78
CA ASN A 195 5.33 2.96 24.21
C ASN A 195 6.48 2.27 23.44
N ILE A 196 7.67 2.88 23.39
CA ILE A 196 8.84 2.32 22.70
C ILE A 196 9.30 0.96 23.26
N ILE A 197 9.00 0.66 24.53
CA ILE A 197 9.40 -0.62 25.13
C ILE A 197 8.70 -1.81 24.47
N ASP A 198 7.43 -1.66 24.09
CA ASP A 198 6.67 -2.71 23.42
C ASP A 198 7.22 -2.97 22.02
N PHE A 199 7.62 -1.90 21.32
CA PHE A 199 8.34 -2.01 20.06
C PHE A 199 9.63 -2.81 20.22
N ARG A 200 10.48 -2.44 21.20
CA ARG A 200 11.78 -3.09 21.42
C ARG A 200 11.65 -4.56 21.79
N ASN A 201 10.61 -4.93 22.54
CA ASN A 201 10.35 -6.32 22.91
C ASN A 201 10.05 -7.21 21.69
N LEU A 202 9.49 -6.65 20.61
CA LEU A 202 9.09 -7.40 19.42
C LEU A 202 10.07 -7.28 18.25
N PHE A 203 10.57 -6.07 17.98
CA PHE A 203 11.39 -5.74 16.80
C PHE A 203 12.88 -5.56 17.12
N GLY A 204 13.25 -5.43 18.39
CA GLY A 204 14.62 -5.18 18.83
C GLY A 204 14.95 -3.70 19.03
N ASP A 205 16.20 -3.42 19.41
CA ASP A 205 16.66 -2.09 19.82
C ASP A 205 16.92 -1.18 18.61
N GLU A 206 16.09 -0.17 18.43
CA GLU A 206 16.20 0.84 17.38
C GLU A 206 17.33 1.85 17.59
N ARG A 207 17.97 1.87 18.76
CA ARG A 207 19.09 2.79 19.04
C ARG A 207 20.39 2.35 18.39
N GLN A 208 20.42 1.15 17.80
CA GLN A 208 21.54 0.71 17.00
C GLN A 208 21.79 1.72 15.86
N ASP A 209 23.05 2.04 15.58
CA ASP A 209 23.36 2.93 14.46
C ASP A 209 22.93 2.27 13.14
N TYR A 210 22.01 2.94 12.44
CA TYR A 210 21.38 2.44 11.23
C TYR A 210 22.39 2.17 10.11
N GLY A 211 23.34 3.08 9.90
CA GLY A 211 24.35 2.94 8.85
C GLY A 211 25.28 1.76 9.12
N VAL A 212 25.74 1.62 10.37
CA VAL A 212 26.59 0.49 10.80
C VAL A 212 25.84 -0.84 10.69
N ALA A 213 24.55 -0.87 11.03
CA ALA A 213 23.72 -2.07 10.92
C ALA A 213 23.56 -2.53 9.45
N LEU A 214 23.28 -1.61 8.54
CA LEU A 214 23.20 -1.90 7.11
C LEU A 214 24.55 -2.35 6.53
N ASP A 215 25.65 -1.67 6.88
CA ASP A 215 26.99 -2.06 6.45
C ASP A 215 27.32 -3.49 6.89
N ASN A 216 26.95 -3.85 8.12
CA ASN A 216 27.13 -5.19 8.64
C ASN A 216 26.28 -6.22 7.87
N TYR A 217 25.01 -5.89 7.60
CA TYR A 217 24.12 -6.74 6.82
C TYR A 217 24.63 -6.97 5.39
N TYR A 218 25.10 -5.94 4.68
CA TYR A 218 25.63 -6.12 3.32
C TYR A 218 26.95 -6.90 3.29
N LYS A 219 27.75 -6.85 4.37
CA LYS A 219 28.98 -7.63 4.49
C LYS A 219 28.73 -9.10 4.84
N ASN A 220 27.82 -9.37 5.76
CA ASN A 220 27.66 -10.69 6.38
C ASN A 220 26.35 -11.42 5.98
N GLY A 221 25.40 -10.70 5.41
CA GLY A 221 24.06 -11.21 5.09
C GLY A 221 23.16 -11.37 6.31
N ALA A 222 21.98 -11.94 6.07
CA ALA A 222 21.03 -12.29 7.12
C ALA A 222 21.55 -13.45 7.99
N PRO A 223 21.21 -13.53 9.29
CA PRO A 223 21.47 -14.69 10.12
C PRO A 223 20.91 -15.98 9.51
N GLN A 224 21.56 -17.13 9.70
CA GLN A 224 21.11 -18.40 9.08
C GLN A 224 19.67 -18.77 9.41
N ASN A 225 19.20 -18.42 10.61
CA ASN A 225 17.86 -18.67 11.13
C ASN A 225 16.91 -17.48 11.00
N TRP A 226 17.18 -16.53 10.09
CA TRP A 226 16.36 -15.33 9.90
C TRP A 226 14.88 -15.67 9.70
N ASN A 227 14.58 -16.74 8.97
CA ASN A 227 13.24 -17.18 8.60
C ASN A 227 12.39 -17.68 9.78
N LEU A 228 12.99 -17.83 10.97
CA LEU A 228 12.25 -18.12 12.20
C LEU A 228 11.74 -16.86 12.90
N ASN A 229 12.27 -15.68 12.56
CA ASN A 229 12.05 -14.43 13.31
C ASN A 229 11.64 -13.25 12.44
N PHE A 230 11.95 -13.27 11.14
CA PHE A 230 11.80 -12.15 10.23
C PHE A 230 11.02 -12.57 8.97
N ILE A 231 10.21 -11.64 8.45
CA ILE A 231 9.39 -11.89 7.25
C ILE A 231 10.23 -11.95 5.96
N SER A 232 11.38 -11.28 5.96
CA SER A 232 12.35 -11.27 4.87
C SER A 232 13.78 -11.29 5.42
N LYS A 233 14.77 -11.57 4.57
CA LYS A 233 16.18 -11.44 4.95
C LYS A 233 16.51 -10.00 5.34
N TYR A 234 16.02 -9.04 4.56
CA TYR A 234 16.32 -7.62 4.76
C TYR A 234 15.73 -7.06 6.05
N ALA A 235 14.58 -7.59 6.51
CA ALA A 235 14.03 -7.29 7.84
C ALA A 235 15.01 -7.58 8.99
N SER A 236 15.98 -8.49 8.82
CA SER A 236 17.00 -8.74 9.84
C SER A 236 18.12 -7.69 9.91
N ALA A 237 18.14 -6.72 8.98
CA ALA A 237 19.21 -5.74 8.89
C ALA A 237 19.17 -4.70 10.02
N HIS A 238 17.97 -4.28 10.44
CA HIS A 238 17.76 -3.31 11.52
C HIS A 238 16.31 -3.42 12.02
N SER A 239 16.04 -3.04 13.28
CA SER A 239 14.68 -3.11 13.85
C SER A 239 13.67 -2.21 13.11
N TRP A 240 14.11 -1.06 12.58
CA TRP A 240 13.30 -0.24 11.66
C TRP A 240 12.97 -0.96 10.36
N GLU A 241 13.88 -1.76 9.80
CA GLU A 241 13.62 -2.54 8.59
C GLU A 241 12.66 -3.70 8.87
N ASP A 242 12.79 -4.36 10.02
CA ASP A 242 11.84 -5.37 10.48
C ASP A 242 10.42 -4.79 10.63
N TRP A 243 10.32 -3.59 11.20
CA TRP A 243 9.07 -2.84 11.28
C TRP A 243 8.50 -2.52 9.90
N ALA A 244 9.28 -1.89 9.02
CA ALA A 244 8.81 -1.46 7.70
C ALA A 244 8.40 -2.64 6.81
N GLU A 245 9.17 -3.73 6.83
CA GLU A 245 8.84 -4.96 6.12
C GLU A 245 7.56 -5.60 6.68
N THR A 246 7.45 -5.72 8.01
CA THR A 246 6.26 -6.32 8.64
C THR A 246 5.02 -5.45 8.42
N TRP A 247 5.15 -4.13 8.50
CA TRP A 247 4.11 -3.16 8.17
C TRP A 247 3.63 -3.31 6.72
N ALA A 248 4.57 -3.42 5.77
CA ALA A 248 4.20 -3.64 4.39
C ALA A 248 3.40 -4.93 4.20
N HIS A 249 3.79 -6.01 4.90
CA HIS A 249 3.08 -7.28 4.88
C HIS A 249 1.69 -7.22 5.53
N TYR A 250 1.55 -6.52 6.64
CA TYR A 250 0.23 -6.22 7.21
C TYR A 250 -0.67 -5.54 6.18
N LEU A 251 -0.17 -4.51 5.50
CA LEU A 251 -0.91 -3.83 4.43
C LEU A 251 -1.20 -4.75 3.23
N HIS A 252 -0.30 -5.67 2.86
CA HIS A 252 -0.57 -6.70 1.85
C HIS A 252 -1.76 -7.60 2.24
N ILE A 253 -1.77 -8.12 3.48
CA ILE A 253 -2.82 -8.99 4.00
C ILE A 253 -4.18 -8.27 3.97
N MET A 254 -4.26 -7.07 4.55
CA MET A 254 -5.50 -6.30 4.62
C MET A 254 -6.07 -5.99 3.22
N ASP A 255 -5.21 -5.56 2.28
CA ASP A 255 -5.67 -5.14 0.96
C ASP A 255 -6.11 -6.33 0.09
N THR A 256 -5.40 -7.46 0.16
CA THR A 256 -5.77 -8.68 -0.60
C THR A 256 -7.07 -9.28 -0.10
N LEU A 257 -7.28 -9.31 1.23
CA LEU A 257 -8.53 -9.76 1.82
C LEU A 257 -9.72 -8.86 1.49
N GLU A 258 -9.54 -7.54 1.49
CA GLU A 258 -10.61 -6.63 1.04
C GLU A 258 -10.99 -6.90 -0.43
N THR A 259 -10.01 -7.16 -1.29
CA THR A 259 -10.28 -7.52 -2.70
C THR A 259 -11.09 -8.80 -2.78
N ALA A 260 -10.71 -9.84 -2.02
CA ALA A 260 -11.42 -11.11 -2.00
C ALA A 260 -12.86 -10.97 -1.46
N HIS A 261 -13.04 -10.19 -0.39
CA HIS A 261 -14.34 -9.84 0.16
C HIS A 261 -15.21 -9.11 -0.85
N ALA A 262 -14.68 -8.07 -1.50
CA ALA A 262 -15.43 -7.26 -2.46
C ALA A 262 -15.84 -8.05 -3.73
N LEU A 263 -15.06 -9.07 -4.09
CA LEU A 263 -15.39 -10.01 -5.18
C LEU A 263 -16.40 -11.10 -4.76
N GLY A 264 -16.73 -11.20 -3.48
CA GLY A 264 -17.54 -12.32 -2.97
C GLY A 264 -16.83 -13.67 -3.12
N ILE A 265 -15.49 -13.70 -3.11
CA ILE A 265 -14.76 -14.98 -3.13
C ILE A 265 -15.18 -15.79 -1.91
N SER A 266 -15.50 -17.05 -2.14
CA SER A 266 -15.84 -18.00 -1.10
C SER A 266 -15.24 -19.36 -1.40
N PHE A 267 -14.75 -20.04 -0.38
CA PHE A 267 -14.21 -21.39 -0.51
C PHE A 267 -15.17 -22.41 0.10
N LYS A 268 -15.24 -23.60 -0.50
CA LYS A 268 -15.98 -24.73 0.08
C LYS A 268 -15.27 -25.18 1.35
N CYS A 269 -16.00 -25.24 2.47
CA CYS A 269 -15.47 -25.71 3.73
C CYS A 269 -15.06 -27.20 3.69
N ASN A 270 -15.67 -28.00 2.82
CA ASN A 270 -15.31 -29.40 2.60
C ASN A 270 -15.49 -29.77 1.11
N PRO A 271 -14.42 -30.14 0.39
CA PRO A 271 -14.51 -30.48 -1.03
C PRO A 271 -15.26 -31.80 -1.31
N ILE A 272 -15.46 -32.64 -0.29
CA ILE A 272 -16.05 -33.99 -0.42
C ILE A 272 -17.55 -34.00 -0.03
N SER A 273 -18.04 -33.04 0.75
CA SER A 273 -19.46 -32.96 1.12
C SER A 273 -20.29 -32.28 0.03
N SER A 274 -21.49 -32.81 -0.24
CA SER A 274 -22.51 -32.17 -1.08
C SER A 274 -23.11 -30.91 -0.46
N ASP A 275 -22.79 -30.63 0.81
CA ASP A 275 -23.29 -29.48 1.56
C ASP A 275 -22.58 -28.20 1.09
N VAL A 276 -23.35 -27.24 0.57
CA VAL A 276 -22.84 -26.06 -0.16
C VAL A 276 -22.51 -24.89 0.79
N ASN A 277 -22.10 -25.19 2.02
CA ASN A 277 -21.71 -24.15 2.97
C ASN A 277 -20.35 -23.57 2.55
N ALA A 278 -20.39 -22.62 1.63
CA ALA A 278 -19.25 -21.81 1.21
C ALA A 278 -19.07 -20.67 2.22
N ARG A 279 -17.85 -20.50 2.71
CA ARG A 279 -17.51 -19.39 3.60
C ARG A 279 -16.87 -18.28 2.77
N GLY A 280 -17.54 -17.13 2.72
CA GLY A 280 -17.01 -15.91 2.11
C GLY A 280 -15.90 -15.28 2.96
N PHE A 281 -15.09 -14.45 2.32
CA PHE A 281 -14.10 -13.63 3.04
C PHE A 281 -14.76 -12.49 3.82
N ILE A 282 -14.23 -12.21 5.00
CA ILE A 282 -14.61 -11.06 5.82
C ILE A 282 -14.07 -9.74 5.25
N ASN A 283 -14.71 -8.62 5.59
CA ASN A 283 -14.09 -7.32 5.38
C ASN A 283 -13.04 -7.08 6.48
N PRO A 284 -11.73 -7.05 6.15
CA PRO A 284 -10.68 -6.98 7.17
C PRO A 284 -10.69 -5.65 7.94
N TYR A 285 -11.26 -4.57 7.40
CA TYR A 285 -11.37 -3.29 8.10
C TYR A 285 -12.49 -3.22 9.14
N LEU A 286 -13.37 -4.23 9.20
CA LEU A 286 -14.46 -4.34 10.17
C LEU A 286 -14.21 -5.43 11.22
N GLU A 287 -13.14 -6.21 11.06
CA GLU A 287 -12.75 -7.27 11.98
C GLU A 287 -11.72 -6.73 12.98
N THR A 288 -11.92 -7.07 14.25
CA THR A 288 -11.04 -6.66 15.36
C THR A 288 -10.11 -7.78 15.82
N ASP A 289 -10.49 -9.04 15.59
CA ASP A 289 -9.63 -10.18 15.90
C ASP A 289 -8.66 -10.42 14.74
N PHE A 290 -7.40 -10.04 14.94
CA PHE A 290 -6.35 -10.26 13.95
C PHE A 290 -6.17 -11.74 13.58
N LYS A 291 -6.48 -12.68 14.47
CA LYS A 291 -6.39 -14.10 14.15
C LYS A 291 -7.36 -14.49 13.03
N VAL A 292 -8.58 -13.94 13.04
CA VAL A 292 -9.59 -14.19 11.99
C VAL A 292 -9.10 -13.65 10.64
N ILE A 293 -8.51 -12.44 10.64
CA ILE A 293 -7.90 -11.84 9.45
C ILE A 293 -6.74 -12.71 8.94
N PHE A 294 -5.85 -13.13 9.84
CA PHE A 294 -4.67 -13.91 9.50
C PHE A 294 -5.03 -15.29 8.94
N ASP A 295 -5.91 -16.04 9.59
CA ASP A 295 -6.36 -17.35 9.14
C ASP A 295 -7.02 -17.26 7.75
N ALA A 296 -7.84 -16.22 7.51
CA ALA A 296 -8.41 -15.95 6.20
C ALA A 296 -7.32 -15.66 5.15
N SER A 297 -6.30 -14.87 5.51
CA SER A 297 -5.20 -14.56 4.60
C SER A 297 -4.42 -15.80 4.16
N ILE A 298 -4.23 -16.78 5.05
CA ILE A 298 -3.56 -18.05 4.73
C ILE A 298 -4.37 -18.82 3.69
N VAL A 299 -5.69 -18.92 3.85
CA VAL A 299 -6.56 -19.60 2.89
C VAL A 299 -6.47 -18.94 1.52
N LEU A 300 -6.59 -17.60 1.48
CA LEU A 300 -6.55 -16.84 0.23
C LEU A 300 -5.20 -16.97 -0.49
N THR A 301 -4.10 -16.79 0.23
CA THR A 301 -2.75 -16.87 -0.35
C THR A 301 -2.40 -18.28 -0.79
N SER A 302 -2.82 -19.32 -0.04
CA SER A 302 -2.64 -20.72 -0.44
C SER A 302 -3.39 -21.04 -1.74
N ALA A 303 -4.63 -20.56 -1.87
CA ALA A 303 -5.42 -20.72 -3.09
C ALA A 303 -4.78 -19.99 -4.27
N GLY A 304 -4.39 -18.73 -4.07
CA GLY A 304 -3.75 -17.91 -5.10
C GLY A 304 -2.42 -18.49 -5.58
N ASN A 305 -1.56 -18.95 -4.66
CA ASN A 305 -0.31 -19.63 -5.00
C ASN A 305 -0.57 -20.93 -5.77
N SER A 306 -1.58 -21.72 -5.37
CA SER A 306 -1.94 -22.96 -6.08
C SER A 306 -2.43 -22.68 -7.52
N ILE A 307 -3.21 -21.62 -7.73
CA ILE A 307 -3.65 -21.18 -9.05
C ILE A 307 -2.43 -20.77 -9.90
N ASN A 308 -1.52 -19.97 -9.35
CA ASN A 308 -0.31 -19.55 -10.04
C ASN A 308 0.57 -20.75 -10.45
N ARG A 309 0.83 -21.67 -9.53
CA ARG A 309 1.60 -22.89 -9.81
C ARG A 309 0.94 -23.74 -10.89
N SER A 310 -0.40 -23.82 -10.92
CA SER A 310 -1.15 -24.53 -11.96
C SER A 310 -0.97 -23.91 -13.36
N MET A 311 -0.65 -22.61 -13.42
CA MET A 311 -0.30 -21.91 -14.65
C MET A 311 1.22 -21.89 -14.93
N GLY A 312 2.04 -22.54 -14.10
CA GLY A 312 3.50 -22.50 -14.21
C GLY A 312 4.13 -21.17 -13.79
N LEU A 313 3.41 -20.36 -13.01
CA LEU A 313 3.88 -19.06 -12.50
C LEU A 313 4.39 -19.19 -11.06
N PRO A 314 5.34 -18.31 -10.64
CA PRO A 314 5.75 -18.22 -9.25
C PRO A 314 4.59 -17.85 -8.31
N ASP A 315 4.73 -18.16 -7.03
CA ASP A 315 3.77 -17.78 -6.00
C ASP A 315 3.50 -16.27 -5.97
N ILE A 316 2.23 -15.87 -5.87
CA ILE A 316 1.85 -14.46 -5.70
C ILE A 316 2.25 -13.93 -4.33
N TYR A 317 2.33 -14.82 -3.34
CA TYR A 317 2.71 -14.53 -1.96
C TYR A 317 3.67 -15.63 -1.46
N PRO A 318 4.97 -15.53 -1.76
CA PRO A 318 5.98 -16.56 -1.48
C PRO A 318 6.52 -16.51 -0.03
N PHE A 319 5.76 -15.95 0.91
CA PHE A 319 6.23 -15.74 2.28
C PHE A 319 5.72 -16.82 3.22
N VAL A 320 6.60 -17.25 4.13
CA VAL A 320 6.25 -18.10 5.27
C VAL A 320 6.26 -17.22 6.51
N ILE A 321 5.16 -17.26 7.27
CA ILE A 321 4.98 -16.41 8.44
C ILE A 321 5.18 -17.26 9.70
N PRO A 322 6.37 -17.22 10.35
CA PRO A 322 6.58 -17.89 11.63
C PRO A 322 5.80 -17.21 12.75
N SER A 323 5.64 -17.88 13.89
CA SER A 323 4.88 -17.36 15.04
C SER A 323 5.38 -16.00 15.53
N SER A 324 6.69 -15.77 15.53
CA SER A 324 7.31 -14.48 15.88
C SER A 324 6.85 -13.33 14.98
N VAL A 325 6.74 -13.56 13.67
CA VAL A 325 6.26 -12.56 12.71
C VAL A 325 4.74 -12.38 12.82
N TYR A 326 4.00 -13.43 13.12
CA TYR A 326 2.57 -13.31 13.44
C TYR A 326 2.34 -12.37 14.63
N GLU A 327 3.12 -12.49 15.71
CA GLU A 327 2.99 -11.57 16.87
C GLU A 327 3.30 -10.12 16.50
N LYS A 328 4.29 -9.87 15.62
CA LYS A 328 4.58 -8.53 15.10
C LYS A 328 3.44 -7.97 14.25
N LEU A 329 2.86 -8.79 13.37
CA LEU A 329 1.70 -8.40 12.56
C LEU A 329 0.48 -8.09 13.43
N LYS A 330 0.23 -8.92 14.46
CA LYS A 330 -0.82 -8.71 15.45
C LYS A 330 -0.59 -7.41 16.22
N PHE A 331 0.64 -7.14 16.64
CA PHE A 331 0.98 -5.89 17.32
C PHE A 331 0.68 -4.66 16.46
N ILE A 332 1.02 -4.68 15.17
CA ILE A 332 0.65 -3.61 14.24
C ILE A 332 -0.87 -3.43 14.19
N HIS A 333 -1.64 -4.52 14.10
CA HIS A 333 -3.10 -4.46 14.11
C HIS A 333 -3.63 -3.79 15.39
N ASP A 334 -3.16 -4.25 16.56
CA ASP A 334 -3.59 -3.76 17.87
C ASP A 334 -3.29 -2.26 18.05
N VAL A 335 -2.10 -1.80 17.64
CA VAL A 335 -1.71 -0.38 17.65
C VAL A 335 -2.67 0.47 16.80
N LEU A 336 -3.04 -0.02 15.61
CA LEU A 336 -3.93 0.70 14.69
C LEU A 336 -5.40 0.71 15.16
N GLN A 337 -5.86 -0.36 15.80
CA GLN A 337 -7.21 -0.43 16.39
C GLN A 337 -7.35 0.53 17.57
N ASN A 338 -6.38 0.52 18.51
CA ASN A 338 -6.41 1.40 19.68
C ASN A 338 -6.40 2.88 19.28
N ARG A 339 -5.62 3.25 18.26
CA ARG A 339 -5.62 4.62 17.71
C ARG A 339 -6.97 5.01 17.11
N SER A 340 -7.59 4.11 16.36
CA SER A 340 -8.90 4.36 15.74
C SER A 340 -9.98 4.60 16.80
N TYR A 341 -9.87 3.94 17.95
CA TYR A 341 -10.74 4.18 19.11
C TYR A 341 -10.55 5.58 19.70
N HIS A 342 -9.31 6.04 19.86
CA HIS A 342 -8.98 7.37 20.40
C HIS A 342 -9.29 8.55 19.47
N LEU A 343 -9.46 8.33 18.17
CA LEU A 343 -9.89 9.36 17.22
C LEU A 343 -11.42 9.41 17.03
N ALA A 344 -12.15 8.39 17.48
CA ALA A 344 -13.59 8.27 17.34
C ALA A 344 -14.38 8.69 18.61
N ASN A 345 -13.70 8.74 19.76
CA ASN A 345 -14.17 9.31 21.02
C ASN A 345 -13.45 10.63 21.29
#